data_AF-A0AAN7ABZ3-F1
#
_entry.id   AF-A0AAN7ABZ3-F1
#
_cell.length_a   1.000
_cell.length_b   1.000
_cell.length_c   1.000
_cell.angle_alpha   90.00
_cell.angle_beta   90.00
_cell.angle_gamma   90.00
#
_symmetry.space_group_name_H-M   'P 1'
#
loop_
_entity.id
_entity.type
_entity.pdbx_description
1 polymer ?
#
loop_
_entity_poly.entity_id
_entity_poly.type
_entity_poly.pdbx_seq_one_letter_code
_entity_poly.pdbx_strand_id
1 'polypeptide(L)'
;MKLILYEDFPQEAGTPEYYAHYGRHHLPRDKSHTPYAFAKRQPDKTVFEIMNQSRELMGIFMEAMTMTQGFMACHQLDNPLLPADEKYDFGWVWEGRNDQDGGGEDERVELVDVGGGAGHALSAILSWEKRLDPGRCVLQDREEVIAAVAPEGVLEKVEKMGIDFHKGQPVKGARGYMLRRCLHDYGDRECVDILKRIEEVMEKDSKVLIVETVLVSGESPPFSYALDLAMMGISGKERTLEEWEGIATEAGLRVGKVVMGRGIGLSILECVKL
;
A
#
# COMPACT_ATOMS: atom_id res chain seq x y z
N MET A 1 9.23 -3.49 -28.38
CA MET A 1 8.44 -3.24 -27.16
C MET A 1 7.02 -2.97 -27.60
N LYS A 2 6.15 -4.00 -27.61
CA LYS A 2 4.71 -3.79 -27.81
C LYS A 2 4.19 -3.09 -26.57
N LEU A 3 3.46 -1.99 -26.73
CA LEU A 3 2.75 -1.32 -25.64
C LEU A 3 1.56 -2.19 -25.25
N ILE A 4 1.78 -3.19 -24.38
CA ILE A 4 0.75 -4.10 -23.83
C ILE A 4 -0.45 -3.31 -23.28
N LEU A 5 -0.20 -2.11 -22.74
CA LEU A 5 -1.24 -1.23 -22.19
C LEU A 5 -2.29 -0.74 -23.20
N TYR A 6 -1.95 -0.63 -24.49
CA TYR A 6 -2.84 0.00 -25.48
C TYR A 6 -3.83 -0.99 -26.12
N GLU A 7 -3.42 -2.25 -26.29
CA GLU A 7 -4.26 -3.29 -26.90
C GLU A 7 -5.08 -4.04 -25.83
N ASP A 8 -4.53 -4.26 -24.63
CA ASP A 8 -5.11 -5.20 -23.67
C ASP A 8 -5.86 -4.50 -22.51
N PHE A 9 -5.37 -3.41 -21.94
CA PHE A 9 -5.89 -2.92 -20.65
C PHE A 9 -7.37 -2.47 -20.65
N PRO A 10 -7.86 -1.69 -21.63
CA PRO A 10 -9.29 -1.32 -21.68
C PRO A 10 -10.20 -2.49 -22.08
N GLN A 11 -9.67 -3.46 -22.84
CA GLN A 11 -10.43 -4.61 -23.35
C GLN A 11 -10.53 -5.74 -22.32
N GLU A 12 -9.50 -5.92 -21.49
CA GLU A 12 -9.45 -6.97 -20.47
C GLU A 12 -10.28 -6.67 -19.23
N ALA A 13 -10.54 -5.39 -18.93
CA ALA A 13 -11.36 -5.00 -17.78
C ALA A 13 -12.86 -5.08 -18.07
N GLY A 14 -13.31 -5.18 -19.34
CA GLY A 14 -14.74 -5.28 -19.69
C GLY A 14 -15.64 -4.18 -19.09
N THR A 15 -15.06 -3.02 -18.78
CA THR A 15 -15.73 -1.94 -18.05
C THR A 15 -16.99 -1.42 -18.74
N PRO A 16 -17.03 -1.19 -20.08
CA PRO A 16 -18.25 -0.81 -20.77
C PRO A 16 -19.36 -1.87 -20.67
N GLU A 17 -19.02 -3.14 -20.87
CA GLU A 17 -19.96 -4.28 -20.82
C GLU A 17 -20.49 -4.50 -19.41
N TYR A 18 -19.63 -4.35 -18.40
CA TYR A 18 -19.98 -4.41 -16.99
C TYR A 18 -21.05 -3.37 -16.64
N TYR A 19 -20.82 -2.10 -16.97
CA TYR A 19 -21.78 -1.03 -16.68
C TYR A 19 -23.02 -1.07 -17.58
N ALA A 20 -22.94 -1.68 -18.76
CA ALA A 20 -24.12 -1.99 -19.56
C ALA A 20 -25.00 -3.06 -18.89
N HIS A 21 -24.38 -4.04 -18.21
CA HIS A 21 -25.07 -5.13 -17.53
C HIS A 21 -25.65 -4.70 -16.16
N TYR A 22 -24.83 -4.09 -15.30
CA TYR A 22 -25.22 -3.74 -13.92
C TYR A 22 -25.74 -2.30 -13.76
N GLY A 23 -25.58 -1.46 -14.78
CA GLY A 23 -25.97 -0.06 -14.77
C GLY A 23 -24.85 0.87 -14.29
N ARG A 24 -24.84 2.10 -14.82
CA ARG A 24 -23.74 3.09 -14.66
C ARG A 24 -23.50 3.58 -13.23
N HIS A 25 -24.41 3.29 -12.31
CA HIS A 25 -24.30 3.66 -10.89
C HIS A 25 -23.94 2.48 -10.00
N HIS A 26 -23.83 1.28 -10.57
CA HIS A 26 -23.37 0.09 -9.86
C HIS A 26 -21.84 0.10 -9.80
N LEU A 27 -21.31 0.87 -8.86
CA LEU A 27 -19.88 0.87 -8.58
C LEU A 27 -19.50 -0.47 -7.94
N PRO A 28 -18.34 -1.06 -8.30
CA PRO A 28 -17.79 -2.19 -7.59
C PRO A 28 -17.57 -1.80 -6.13
N ARG A 29 -18.27 -2.44 -5.19
CA ARG A 29 -18.30 -2.06 -3.76
C ARG A 29 -17.67 -3.09 -2.85
N ASP A 30 -17.36 -4.27 -3.40
CA ASP A 30 -16.71 -5.36 -2.70
C ASP A 30 -15.56 -5.92 -3.54
N LYS A 31 -14.81 -6.86 -2.97
CA LYS A 31 -13.61 -7.46 -3.58
C LYS A 31 -13.92 -8.29 -4.81
N SER A 32 -15.18 -8.70 -4.99
CA SER A 32 -15.66 -9.46 -6.12
C SER A 32 -16.58 -8.56 -6.96
N HIS A 33 -17.24 -9.12 -7.97
CA HIS A 33 -18.11 -8.38 -8.88
C HIS A 33 -17.43 -7.16 -9.52
N THR A 34 -16.14 -7.26 -9.78
CA THR A 34 -15.35 -6.20 -10.42
C THR A 34 -15.50 -6.27 -11.94
N PRO A 35 -15.24 -5.18 -12.69
CA PRO A 35 -15.19 -5.21 -14.14
C PRO A 35 -14.22 -6.30 -14.64
N TYR A 36 -13.02 -6.38 -14.06
CA TYR A 36 -12.04 -7.42 -14.40
C TYR A 36 -12.59 -8.84 -14.18
N ALA A 37 -13.19 -9.10 -13.02
CA ALA A 37 -13.75 -10.41 -12.69
C ALA A 37 -14.91 -10.79 -13.62
N PHE A 38 -15.75 -9.82 -13.97
CA PHE A 38 -16.82 -9.96 -14.95
C PHE A 38 -16.29 -10.30 -16.34
N ALA A 39 -15.26 -9.59 -16.82
CA ALA A 39 -14.64 -9.82 -18.11
C ALA A 39 -14.02 -11.23 -18.21
N LYS A 40 -13.43 -11.72 -17.11
CA LYS A 40 -12.89 -13.10 -17.02
C LYS A 40 -13.96 -14.15 -16.74
N ARG A 41 -15.24 -13.77 -16.66
CA ARG A 41 -16.41 -14.65 -16.38
C ARG A 41 -16.30 -15.37 -15.03
N GLN A 42 -15.71 -14.72 -14.05
CA GLN A 42 -15.55 -15.22 -12.68
C GLN A 42 -16.00 -14.15 -11.66
N PRO A 43 -17.26 -13.67 -11.73
CA PRO A 43 -17.71 -12.51 -10.97
C PRO A 43 -17.62 -12.71 -9.45
N ASP A 44 -17.69 -13.93 -8.95
CA ASP A 44 -17.63 -14.21 -7.51
C ASP A 44 -16.22 -14.23 -6.92
N LYS A 45 -15.17 -14.10 -7.75
CA LYS A 45 -13.78 -14.12 -7.31
C LYS A 45 -13.17 -12.73 -7.28
N THR A 46 -12.19 -12.57 -6.41
CA THR A 46 -11.34 -11.38 -6.38
C THR A 46 -10.38 -11.36 -7.57
N VAL A 47 -9.90 -10.16 -7.93
CA VAL A 47 -8.91 -9.99 -9.00
C VAL A 47 -7.65 -10.82 -8.73
N PHE A 48 -7.17 -10.82 -7.48
CA PHE A 48 -6.00 -11.59 -7.09
C PHE A 48 -6.22 -13.10 -7.13
N GLU A 49 -7.40 -13.61 -6.74
CA GLU A 49 -7.75 -15.03 -6.90
C GLU A 49 -7.80 -15.47 -8.36
N ILE A 50 -8.20 -14.57 -9.27
CA ILE A 50 -8.20 -14.82 -10.71
C ILE A 50 -6.77 -14.83 -11.24
N MET A 51 -5.96 -13.81 -10.91
CA MET A 51 -4.57 -13.72 -11.34
C MET A 51 -3.74 -14.92 -10.85
N ASN A 52 -3.97 -15.38 -9.62
CA ASN A 52 -3.29 -16.55 -9.04
C ASN A 52 -3.53 -17.87 -9.78
N GLN A 53 -4.60 -17.98 -10.58
CA GLN A 53 -4.87 -19.19 -11.34
C GLN A 53 -3.89 -19.40 -12.50
N SER A 54 -3.14 -18.36 -12.88
CA SER A 54 -2.13 -18.42 -13.95
C SER A 54 -0.81 -17.83 -13.47
N ARG A 55 0.21 -18.70 -13.37
CA ARG A 55 1.58 -18.25 -13.09
C ARG A 55 2.09 -17.26 -14.14
N GLU A 56 1.66 -17.38 -15.38
CA GLU A 56 2.03 -16.47 -16.46
C GLU A 56 1.40 -15.08 -16.24
N LEU A 57 0.10 -15.00 -15.96
CA LEU A 57 -0.56 -13.72 -15.71
C LEU A 57 -0.03 -13.05 -14.44
N MET A 58 0.21 -13.82 -13.38
CA MET A 58 0.82 -13.29 -12.16
C MET A 58 2.26 -12.84 -12.39
N GLY A 59 3.02 -13.56 -13.22
CA GLY A 59 4.37 -13.14 -13.64
C GLY A 59 4.35 -11.81 -14.40
N ILE A 60 3.45 -11.67 -15.39
CA ILE A 60 3.28 -10.41 -16.13
C ILE A 60 2.85 -9.27 -15.21
N PHE A 61 1.94 -9.52 -14.27
CA PHE A 61 1.50 -8.54 -13.29
C PHE A 61 2.66 -8.08 -12.39
N MET A 62 3.43 -9.01 -11.84
CA MET A 62 4.59 -8.72 -11.01
C MET A 62 5.68 -7.95 -11.80
N GLU A 63 5.94 -8.34 -13.05
CA GLU A 63 6.86 -7.63 -13.94
C GLU A 63 6.36 -6.21 -14.24
N ALA A 64 5.07 -6.04 -14.55
CA ALA A 64 4.46 -4.74 -14.79
C ALA A 64 4.56 -3.84 -13.54
N MET A 65 4.24 -4.36 -12.35
CA MET A 65 4.41 -3.64 -11.09
C MET A 65 5.87 -3.26 -10.83
N THR A 66 6.81 -4.17 -11.10
CA THR A 66 8.24 -3.92 -10.96
C THR A 66 8.71 -2.83 -11.94
N MET A 67 8.24 -2.86 -13.19
CA MET A 67 8.53 -1.84 -14.19
C MET A 67 7.92 -0.48 -13.84
N THR A 68 6.68 -0.46 -13.34
CA THR A 68 6.02 0.77 -12.89
C THR A 68 6.74 1.37 -11.68
N GLN A 69 7.12 0.55 -10.70
CA GLN A 69 7.96 0.98 -9.57
C GLN A 69 9.32 1.49 -10.05
N GLY A 70 9.99 0.76 -10.95
CA GLY A 70 11.28 1.17 -11.52
C GLY A 70 11.20 2.47 -12.33
N PHE A 71 10.15 2.63 -13.15
CA PHE A 71 9.88 3.85 -13.90
C PHE A 71 9.64 5.03 -12.96
N MET A 72 8.78 4.84 -11.97
CA MET A 72 8.50 5.89 -11.01
C MET A 72 9.79 6.21 -10.21
N ALA A 73 10.59 5.22 -9.81
CA ALA A 73 11.82 5.43 -9.06
C ALA A 73 12.89 6.17 -9.88
N CYS A 74 13.10 5.81 -11.14
CA CYS A 74 14.10 6.46 -11.99
C CYS A 74 13.73 7.92 -12.35
N HIS A 75 12.45 8.27 -12.26
CA HIS A 75 11.97 9.65 -12.42
C HIS A 75 11.79 10.39 -11.08
N GLN A 76 12.18 9.80 -9.95
CA GLN A 76 11.97 10.34 -8.59
C GLN A 76 10.49 10.60 -8.26
N LEU A 77 9.61 9.88 -8.95
CA LEU A 77 8.17 9.87 -8.79
C LEU A 77 7.73 8.76 -7.83
N ASP A 78 8.51 7.67 -7.76
CA ASP A 78 8.41 6.67 -6.70
C ASP A 78 9.28 7.11 -5.56
N ASN A 79 8.72 7.96 -4.72
CA ASN A 79 9.46 8.43 -3.59
C ASN A 79 9.30 7.43 -2.47
N PRO A 80 10.36 6.75 -2.00
CA PRO A 80 10.20 5.79 -0.94
C PRO A 80 9.58 6.45 0.29
N LEU A 81 9.84 7.75 0.60
CA LEU A 81 9.06 8.57 1.55
C LEU A 81 9.24 10.13 1.40
N LEU A 82 8.77 10.73 0.28
CA LEU A 82 8.58 12.19 -0.03
C LEU A 82 9.79 13.06 -0.46
N PRO A 83 9.52 14.28 -1.00
CA PRO A 83 9.85 14.77 -2.36
C PRO A 83 11.34 14.71 -2.68
N ALA A 84 11.75 14.87 -3.94
CA ALA A 84 13.15 14.78 -4.43
C ALA A 84 14.27 15.41 -3.56
N ASP A 85 13.93 16.26 -2.59
CA ASP A 85 14.85 17.05 -1.77
C ASP A 85 14.69 16.84 -0.24
N GLU A 86 13.64 16.16 0.27
CA GLU A 86 13.38 15.99 1.72
C GLU A 86 12.85 14.59 2.08
N LYS A 87 13.65 13.80 2.82
CA LYS A 87 13.27 12.47 3.34
C LYS A 87 12.25 12.60 4.47
N TYR A 88 11.31 11.67 4.58
CA TYR A 88 10.43 11.56 5.74
C TYR A 88 11.21 11.33 7.03
N ASP A 89 10.81 12.04 8.08
CA ASP A 89 11.44 11.98 9.40
C ASP A 89 10.82 10.90 10.27
N PHE A 90 11.60 9.85 10.54
CA PHE A 90 11.25 8.76 11.44
C PHE A 90 11.58 9.04 12.91
N GLY A 91 11.97 10.27 13.29
CA GLY A 91 12.42 10.62 14.63
C GLY A 91 11.52 10.09 15.76
N TRP A 92 10.21 10.03 15.51
CA TRP A 92 9.20 9.50 16.42
C TRP A 92 9.34 8.00 16.76
N VAL A 93 10.05 7.20 15.97
CA VAL A 93 10.32 5.78 16.26
C VAL A 93 11.15 5.62 17.54
N TRP A 94 11.99 6.61 17.85
CA TRP A 94 12.90 6.58 19.00
C TRP A 94 12.49 7.55 20.11
N GLU A 95 11.37 8.24 19.97
CA GLU A 95 10.87 9.12 21.04
C GLU A 95 10.60 8.31 22.32
N GLY A 96 11.11 8.81 23.45
CA GLY A 96 10.94 8.16 24.75
C GLY A 96 11.88 6.96 25.00
N ARG A 97 12.83 6.64 24.10
CA ARG A 97 13.92 5.70 24.42
C ARG A 97 14.93 6.36 25.36
N ASN A 98 15.08 5.82 26.56
CA ASN A 98 16.09 6.28 27.52
C ASN A 98 17.42 5.57 27.22
N ASP A 99 18.31 6.24 26.50
CA ASP A 99 19.68 5.73 26.21
C ASP A 99 20.61 5.76 27.45
N GLN A 100 20.13 6.25 28.61
CA GLN A 100 20.94 6.52 29.81
C GLN A 100 20.85 5.46 30.92
N ASP A 101 19.86 4.57 30.89
CA ASP A 101 19.67 3.53 31.90
C ASP A 101 19.98 2.17 31.26
N GLY A 102 21.23 1.70 31.39
CA GLY A 102 21.73 0.47 30.78
C GLY A 102 20.94 -0.80 31.13
N GLY A 103 19.81 -1.04 30.46
CA GLY A 103 19.00 -2.25 30.61
C GLY A 103 17.49 -2.12 30.39
N GLY A 104 17.03 -1.23 29.50
CA GLY A 104 15.61 -1.16 29.10
C GLY A 104 15.48 -0.92 27.61
N GLU A 105 16.08 -1.79 26.79
CA GLU A 105 15.94 -1.70 25.33
C GLU A 105 14.46 -1.88 24.97
N ASP A 106 13.86 -0.84 24.42
CA ASP A 106 12.59 -0.93 23.72
C ASP A 106 12.77 -1.87 22.53
N GLU A 107 12.60 -3.18 22.73
CA GLU A 107 12.74 -4.24 21.73
C GLU A 107 11.55 -4.30 20.76
N ARG A 108 10.64 -3.32 20.80
CA ARG A 108 9.52 -3.22 19.87
C ARG A 108 10.00 -3.18 18.43
N VAL A 109 9.23 -3.83 17.56
CA VAL A 109 9.36 -3.69 16.11
C VAL A 109 9.26 -2.20 15.75
N GLU A 110 10.24 -1.70 14.99
CA GLU A 110 10.35 -0.30 14.60
C GLU A 110 9.43 0.03 13.42
N LEU A 111 9.37 -0.86 12.44
CA LEU A 111 8.53 -0.66 11.25
C LEU A 111 8.02 -1.99 10.71
N VAL A 112 6.72 -2.06 10.48
CA VAL A 112 6.07 -3.14 9.74
C VAL A 112 5.66 -2.60 8.38
N ASP A 113 6.19 -3.17 7.29
CA ASP A 113 5.79 -2.89 5.91
C ASP A 113 4.69 -3.88 5.51
N VAL A 114 3.43 -3.46 5.60
CA VAL A 114 2.23 -4.29 5.40
C VAL A 114 1.82 -4.24 3.92
N GLY A 115 1.83 -5.40 3.25
CA GLY A 115 1.65 -5.46 1.80
C GLY A 115 2.88 -4.93 1.05
N GLY A 116 4.08 -5.14 1.60
CA GLY A 116 5.32 -4.55 1.09
C GLY A 116 5.87 -5.20 -0.19
N GLY A 117 5.22 -6.24 -0.71
CA GLY A 117 5.64 -6.96 -1.91
C GLY A 117 7.04 -7.53 -1.78
N ALA A 118 7.91 -7.18 -2.73
CA ALA A 118 9.32 -7.58 -2.74
C ALA A 118 10.20 -6.81 -1.73
N GLY A 119 9.63 -5.90 -0.92
CA GLY A 119 10.35 -5.14 0.08
C GLY A 119 11.22 -4.00 -0.47
N HIS A 120 10.99 -3.55 -1.71
CA HIS A 120 11.77 -2.47 -2.32
C HIS A 120 11.68 -1.16 -1.52
N ALA A 121 10.49 -0.80 -1.04
CA ALA A 121 10.28 0.42 -0.26
C ALA A 121 11.02 0.35 1.08
N LEU A 122 10.82 -0.72 1.86
CA LEU A 122 11.52 -0.95 3.11
C LEU A 122 13.05 -0.98 2.93
N SER A 123 13.54 -1.68 1.91
CA SER A 123 14.97 -1.72 1.58
C SER A 123 15.53 -0.32 1.28
N ALA A 124 14.79 0.48 0.50
CA ALA A 124 15.15 1.87 0.23
C ALA A 124 15.17 2.71 1.52
N ILE A 125 14.15 2.60 2.38
CA ILE A 125 14.09 3.29 3.68
C ILE A 125 15.33 2.98 4.52
N LEU A 126 15.64 1.70 4.72
CA LEU A 126 16.81 1.26 5.50
C LEU A 126 18.16 1.65 4.84
N SER A 127 18.16 1.93 3.53
CA SER A 127 19.34 2.43 2.83
C SER A 127 19.68 3.88 3.19
N TRP A 128 18.71 4.70 3.59
CA TRP A 128 18.92 6.12 3.87
C TRP A 128 18.62 6.56 5.30
N GLU A 129 17.81 5.83 6.05
CA GLU A 129 17.60 6.01 7.49
C GLU A 129 18.42 4.97 8.22
N LYS A 130 19.57 5.39 8.77
CA LYS A 130 20.53 4.48 9.41
C LYS A 130 20.25 4.21 10.88
N ARG A 131 19.31 4.94 11.47
CA ARG A 131 18.87 4.71 12.84
C ARG A 131 17.86 3.56 12.94
N LEU A 132 17.16 3.23 11.84
CA LEU A 132 16.29 2.06 11.79
C LEU A 132 17.14 0.80 11.78
N ASP A 133 16.86 -0.10 12.72
CA ASP A 133 17.47 -1.41 12.78
C ASP A 133 16.71 -2.37 11.85
N PRO A 134 17.36 -2.88 10.77
CA PRO A 134 16.75 -3.88 9.92
C PRO A 134 16.25 -5.11 10.68
N GLY A 135 16.92 -5.49 11.78
CA GLY A 135 16.52 -6.62 12.64
C GLY A 135 15.25 -6.38 13.44
N ARG A 136 14.78 -5.13 13.51
CA ARG A 136 13.52 -4.73 14.14
C ARG A 136 12.48 -4.27 13.11
N CYS A 137 12.68 -4.62 11.84
CA CYS A 137 11.71 -4.37 10.78
C CYS A 137 11.10 -5.68 10.31
N VAL A 138 9.81 -5.63 9.95
CA VAL A 138 9.06 -6.78 9.45
C VAL A 138 8.48 -6.45 8.08
N LEU A 139 8.76 -7.29 7.09
CA LEU A 139 8.13 -7.27 5.78
C LEU A 139 6.97 -8.26 5.75
N GLN A 140 5.78 -7.76 5.47
CA GLN A 140 4.54 -8.54 5.43
C GLN A 140 3.91 -8.51 4.04
N ASP A 141 3.52 -9.67 3.56
CA ASP A 141 2.70 -9.85 2.36
C ASP A 141 2.07 -11.25 2.40
N ARG A 142 1.35 -11.65 1.36
CA ARG A 142 0.89 -13.04 1.19
C ARG A 142 2.06 -14.02 1.20
N GLU A 143 1.81 -15.23 1.69
CA GLU A 143 2.82 -16.29 1.85
C GLU A 143 3.62 -16.53 0.57
N GLU A 144 2.94 -16.63 -0.57
CA GLU A 144 3.54 -16.87 -1.87
C GLU A 144 4.40 -15.70 -2.39
N VAL A 145 4.08 -14.47 -1.96
CA VAL A 145 4.88 -13.27 -2.30
C VAL A 145 6.13 -13.28 -1.45
N ILE A 146 5.98 -13.48 -0.13
CA ILE A 146 7.09 -13.57 0.81
C ILE A 146 8.06 -14.70 0.44
N ALA A 147 7.54 -15.87 0.04
CA ALA A 147 8.37 -16.99 -0.40
C ALA A 147 9.21 -16.70 -1.65
N ALA A 148 8.82 -15.72 -2.47
CA ALA A 148 9.54 -15.28 -3.66
C ALA A 148 10.56 -14.16 -3.37
N VAL A 149 10.57 -13.57 -2.17
CA VAL A 149 11.51 -12.50 -1.81
C VAL A 149 12.91 -13.07 -1.63
N ALA A 150 13.84 -12.64 -2.48
CA ALA A 150 15.25 -12.97 -2.32
C ALA A 150 15.82 -12.27 -1.07
N PRO A 151 16.48 -13.01 -0.14
CA PRO A 151 17.13 -12.41 1.00
C PRO A 151 18.45 -11.77 0.56
N GLU A 152 18.38 -10.57 0.00
CA GLU A 152 19.55 -9.84 -0.49
C GLU A 152 19.74 -8.50 0.24
N GLY A 153 20.99 -8.16 0.52
CA GLY A 153 21.35 -6.86 1.08
C GLY A 153 20.73 -6.63 2.46
N VAL A 154 20.04 -5.51 2.66
CA VAL A 154 19.47 -5.18 3.97
C VAL A 154 18.28 -6.08 4.35
N LEU A 155 17.60 -6.67 3.36
CA LEU A 155 16.47 -7.56 3.58
C LEU A 155 16.88 -8.92 4.16
N GLU A 156 18.17 -9.26 4.19
CA GLU A 156 18.67 -10.45 4.90
C GLU A 156 18.38 -10.39 6.41
N LYS A 157 18.34 -9.19 6.97
CA LYS A 157 18.14 -8.95 8.40
C LYS A 157 16.67 -8.66 8.75
N VAL A 158 15.85 -8.35 7.76
CA VAL A 158 14.42 -8.06 7.93
C VAL A 158 13.66 -9.37 8.12
N GLU A 159 12.81 -9.41 9.15
CA GLU A 159 11.88 -10.52 9.35
C GLU A 159 10.85 -10.52 8.22
N LYS A 160 10.64 -11.67 7.58
CA LYS A 160 9.66 -11.83 6.50
C LYS A 160 8.50 -12.67 7.01
N MET A 161 7.28 -12.17 6.88
CA MET A 161 6.11 -12.78 7.49
C MET A 161 4.96 -12.87 6.49
N GLY A 162 4.58 -14.10 6.12
CA GLY A 162 3.39 -14.36 5.32
C GLY A 162 2.13 -14.10 6.13
N ILE A 163 1.29 -13.17 5.66
CA ILE A 163 0.03 -12.81 6.31
C ILE A 163 -1.12 -12.63 5.30
N ASP A 164 -2.33 -12.61 5.84
CA ASP A 164 -3.52 -12.07 5.19
C ASP A 164 -4.01 -10.91 6.08
N PHE A 165 -3.71 -9.66 5.68
CA PHE A 165 -4.05 -8.49 6.49
C PHE A 165 -5.57 -8.28 6.65
N HIS A 166 -6.41 -8.99 5.88
CA HIS A 166 -7.86 -8.99 6.12
C HIS A 166 -8.27 -9.88 7.29
N LYS A 167 -7.38 -10.76 7.77
CA LYS A 167 -7.62 -11.63 8.92
C LYS A 167 -7.08 -11.07 10.23
N GLY A 168 -6.13 -10.14 10.18
CA GLY A 168 -5.61 -9.46 11.36
C GLY A 168 -4.14 -9.05 11.20
N GLN A 169 -3.63 -8.35 12.22
CA GLN A 169 -2.22 -7.95 12.29
C GLN A 169 -1.53 -8.71 13.45
N PRO A 170 -0.60 -9.64 13.17
CA PRO A 170 0.07 -10.42 14.21
C PRO A 170 1.12 -9.64 15.01
N VAL A 171 1.76 -8.62 14.42
CA VAL A 171 2.78 -7.82 15.10
C VAL A 171 2.09 -6.79 15.99
N LYS A 172 2.23 -6.94 17.30
CA LYS A 172 1.60 -6.06 18.29
C LYS A 172 2.56 -4.98 18.75
N GLY A 173 2.03 -3.77 18.90
CA GLY A 173 2.77 -2.63 19.42
C GLY A 173 4.00 -2.29 18.60
N ALA A 174 4.00 -2.44 17.28
CA ALA A 174 5.10 -1.87 16.49
C ALA A 174 5.10 -0.34 16.64
N ARG A 175 6.26 0.31 16.46
CA ARG A 175 6.34 1.78 16.43
C ARG A 175 5.58 2.30 15.22
N GLY A 176 5.82 1.71 14.04
CA GLY A 176 5.14 2.08 12.80
C GLY A 176 4.53 0.91 12.06
N TYR A 177 3.37 1.13 11.44
CA TYR A 177 2.78 0.25 10.43
C TYR A 177 2.64 1.04 9.13
N MET A 178 3.31 0.64 8.06
CA MET A 178 3.27 1.31 6.76
C MET A 178 2.42 0.49 5.79
N LEU A 179 1.46 1.13 5.13
CA LEU A 179 0.76 0.58 3.97
C LEU A 179 1.02 1.49 2.79
N ARG A 180 1.66 0.96 1.75
CA ARG A 180 2.07 1.74 0.58
C ARG A 180 1.52 1.11 -0.69
N ARG A 181 0.66 1.84 -1.42
CA ARG A 181 -0.02 1.35 -2.63
C ARG A 181 -0.71 0.01 -2.39
N CYS A 182 -1.49 -0.02 -1.32
CA CYS A 182 -2.21 -1.20 -0.89
C CYS A 182 -3.68 -0.84 -0.69
N LEU A 183 -3.96 0.25 0.01
CA LEU A 183 -5.33 0.66 0.31
C LEU A 183 -6.07 1.22 -0.91
N HIS A 184 -5.34 1.63 -1.95
CA HIS A 184 -5.96 2.04 -3.21
C HIS A 184 -6.57 0.88 -4.02
N ASP A 185 -6.23 -0.38 -3.72
CA ASP A 185 -6.80 -1.56 -4.38
C ASP A 185 -8.21 -1.91 -3.89
N TYR A 186 -8.65 -1.29 -2.79
CA TYR A 186 -9.86 -1.66 -2.07
C TYR A 186 -10.86 -0.51 -1.97
N GLY A 187 -12.13 -0.86 -1.76
CA GLY A 187 -13.19 0.11 -1.42
C GLY A 187 -13.11 0.60 0.03
N ASP A 188 -13.79 1.70 0.34
CA ASP A 188 -13.63 2.43 1.61
C ASP A 188 -13.88 1.57 2.86
N ARG A 189 -14.95 0.77 2.87
CA ARG A 189 -15.29 -0.12 4.00
C ARG A 189 -14.18 -1.11 4.32
N GLU A 190 -13.53 -1.60 3.27
CA GLU A 190 -12.45 -2.56 3.42
C GLU A 190 -11.17 -1.90 3.91
N CYS A 191 -10.88 -0.68 3.44
CA CYS A 191 -9.80 0.13 4.01
C CYS A 191 -10.02 0.38 5.51
N VAL A 192 -11.25 0.72 5.91
CA VAL A 192 -11.62 0.88 7.32
C VAL A 192 -11.36 -0.42 8.10
N ASP A 193 -11.81 -1.56 7.57
CA ASP A 193 -11.62 -2.87 8.19
C ASP A 193 -10.13 -3.23 8.37
N ILE A 194 -9.30 -2.99 7.35
CA ILE A 194 -7.84 -3.25 7.41
C ILE A 194 -7.19 -2.34 8.45
N LEU A 195 -7.47 -1.03 8.40
CA LEU A 195 -6.89 -0.06 9.32
C LEU A 195 -7.32 -0.30 10.77
N LYS A 196 -8.57 -0.72 11.00
CA LYS A 196 -9.08 -1.05 12.33
C LYS A 196 -8.35 -2.23 12.96
N ARG A 197 -8.01 -3.26 12.17
CA ARG A 197 -7.20 -4.40 12.66
C ARG A 197 -5.80 -3.98 13.07
N ILE A 198 -5.24 -2.96 12.41
CA ILE A 198 -3.95 -2.37 12.77
C ILE A 198 -4.11 -1.52 14.04
N GLU A 199 -5.14 -0.68 14.11
CA GLU A 199 -5.48 0.12 15.29
C GLU A 199 -5.60 -0.72 16.57
N GLU A 200 -6.23 -1.89 16.48
CA GLU A 200 -6.44 -2.81 17.60
C GLU A 200 -5.13 -3.31 18.23
N VAL A 201 -4.05 -3.37 17.46
CA VAL A 201 -2.75 -3.86 17.92
C VAL A 201 -1.74 -2.74 18.20
N MET A 202 -2.09 -1.48 17.91
CA MET A 202 -1.24 -0.32 18.19
C MET A 202 -1.20 0.00 19.69
N GLU A 203 0.01 0.31 20.16
CA GLU A 203 0.22 1.10 21.38
C GLU A 203 -0.10 2.58 21.12
N LYS A 204 -0.30 3.36 22.20
CA LYS A 204 -0.69 4.79 22.11
C LYS A 204 0.27 5.67 21.31
N ASP A 205 1.53 5.30 21.29
CA ASP A 205 2.63 5.99 20.60
C ASP A 205 2.96 5.37 19.23
N SER A 206 2.18 4.38 18.79
CA SER A 206 2.33 3.79 17.46
C SER A 206 1.73 4.71 16.40
N LYS A 207 2.23 4.61 15.17
CA LYS A 207 1.70 5.34 14.02
C LYS A 207 1.37 4.40 12.86
N VAL A 208 0.35 4.75 12.09
CA VAL A 208 0.08 4.16 10.77
C VAL A 208 0.49 5.16 9.70
N LEU A 209 1.32 4.73 8.75
CA LEU A 209 1.70 5.51 7.59
C LEU A 209 0.91 5.00 6.38
N ILE A 210 -0.08 5.75 5.95
CA ILE A 210 -0.77 5.50 4.68
C ILE A 210 0.01 6.24 3.59
N VAL A 211 0.56 5.50 2.64
CA VAL A 211 1.44 6.02 1.58
C VAL A 211 0.80 5.79 0.22
N GLU A 212 0.01 6.75 -0.23
CA GLU A 212 -0.90 6.61 -1.37
C GLU A 212 -0.91 7.86 -2.27
N THR A 213 -1.46 7.73 -3.48
CA THR A 213 -1.81 8.93 -4.26
C THR A 213 -2.98 9.64 -3.59
N VAL A 214 -2.84 10.95 -3.37
CA VAL A 214 -3.90 11.80 -2.82
C VAL A 214 -4.36 12.75 -3.92
N LEU A 215 -5.62 12.62 -4.32
CA LEU A 215 -6.21 13.46 -5.35
C LEU A 215 -6.58 14.84 -4.81
N VAL A 216 -6.23 15.86 -5.58
CA VAL A 216 -6.63 17.24 -5.36
C VAL A 216 -7.40 17.69 -6.61
N SER A 217 -8.71 17.91 -6.43
CA SER A 217 -9.62 18.18 -7.54
C SER A 217 -9.16 19.40 -8.35
N GLY A 218 -8.98 19.22 -9.66
CA GLY A 218 -8.52 20.26 -10.58
C GLY A 218 -7.01 20.54 -10.56
N GLU A 219 -6.26 19.98 -9.61
CA GLU A 219 -4.81 20.23 -9.47
C GLU A 219 -3.97 18.98 -9.74
N SER A 220 -4.50 17.79 -9.46
CA SER A 220 -3.79 16.53 -9.75
C SER A 220 -3.45 16.40 -11.24
N PRO A 221 -2.28 15.83 -11.57
CA PRO A 221 -1.89 15.63 -12.96
C PRO A 221 -2.84 14.62 -13.65
N PRO A 222 -3.02 14.71 -14.99
CA PRO A 222 -3.86 13.78 -15.75
C PRO A 222 -3.55 12.30 -15.49
N PHE A 223 -2.29 11.98 -15.22
CA PHE A 223 -1.87 10.62 -14.89
C PHE A 223 -2.53 10.07 -13.61
N SER A 224 -2.70 10.89 -12.56
CA SER A 224 -3.35 10.44 -11.32
C SER A 224 -4.82 10.09 -11.53
N TYR A 225 -5.54 10.85 -12.38
CA TYR A 225 -6.92 10.51 -12.77
C TYR A 225 -6.97 9.27 -13.67
N ALA A 226 -5.99 9.09 -14.56
CA ALA A 226 -5.90 7.87 -15.37
C ALA A 226 -5.63 6.63 -14.50
N LEU A 227 -4.83 6.77 -13.44
CA LEU A 227 -4.60 5.72 -12.45
C LEU A 227 -5.90 5.38 -11.70
N ASP A 228 -6.66 6.38 -11.25
CA ASP A 228 -7.97 6.17 -10.62
C ASP A 228 -8.94 5.37 -11.50
N LEU A 229 -9.01 5.71 -12.80
CA LEU A 229 -9.81 4.96 -13.76
C LEU A 229 -9.32 3.51 -13.94
N ALA A 230 -8.02 3.26 -13.83
CA ALA A 230 -7.46 1.91 -13.85
C ALA A 230 -7.83 1.15 -12.57
N MET A 231 -7.75 1.79 -11.40
CA MET A 231 -8.11 1.20 -10.10
C MET A 231 -9.59 0.81 -10.04
N MET A 232 -10.48 1.61 -10.66
CA MET A 232 -11.91 1.27 -10.77
C MET A 232 -12.16 -0.11 -11.41
N GLY A 233 -11.28 -0.58 -12.30
CA GLY A 233 -11.37 -1.90 -12.92
C GLY A 233 -11.23 -3.08 -11.94
N ILE A 234 -10.65 -2.84 -10.77
CA ILE A 234 -10.35 -3.84 -9.74
C ILE A 234 -11.06 -3.57 -8.39
N SER A 235 -12.08 -2.71 -8.38
CA SER A 235 -12.73 -2.16 -7.16
C SER A 235 -11.86 -1.22 -6.33
N GLY A 236 -10.71 -0.82 -6.85
CA GLY A 236 -9.85 0.18 -6.24
C GLY A 236 -10.30 1.60 -6.55
N LYS A 237 -9.68 2.55 -5.85
CA LYS A 237 -9.96 3.99 -5.98
C LYS A 237 -8.80 4.82 -5.43
N GLU A 238 -8.44 5.86 -6.16
CA GLU A 238 -7.61 6.94 -5.65
C GLU A 238 -8.48 7.96 -4.90
N ARG A 239 -7.98 8.46 -3.78
CA ARG A 239 -8.82 9.20 -2.80
C ARG A 239 -8.32 10.60 -2.56
N THR A 240 -9.25 11.50 -2.21
CA THR A 240 -8.90 12.81 -1.69
C THR A 240 -8.44 12.72 -0.24
N LEU A 241 -7.84 13.80 0.29
CA LEU A 241 -7.47 13.85 1.71
C LEU A 241 -8.71 13.72 2.63
N GLU A 242 -9.82 14.38 2.29
CA GLU A 242 -11.07 14.30 3.05
C GLU A 242 -11.61 12.86 3.13
N GLU A 243 -11.52 12.11 2.04
CA GLU A 243 -11.91 10.70 2.00
C GLU A 243 -11.00 9.84 2.89
N TRP A 244 -9.68 10.07 2.85
CA TRP A 244 -8.74 9.39 3.74
C TRP A 244 -8.96 9.73 5.22
N GLU A 245 -9.26 10.99 5.55
CA GLU A 245 -9.59 11.42 6.90
C GLU A 245 -10.87 10.72 7.42
N GLY A 246 -11.89 10.60 6.57
CA GLY A 246 -13.11 9.86 6.88
C GLY A 246 -12.84 8.38 7.17
N ILE A 247 -12.07 7.72 6.30
CA ILE A 247 -11.67 6.31 6.46
C ILE A 247 -10.86 6.09 7.73
N ALA A 248 -9.85 6.93 7.99
CA ALA A 248 -9.03 6.84 9.20
C ALA A 248 -9.90 7.03 10.46
N THR A 249 -10.80 8.01 10.45
CA THR A 249 -11.70 8.29 11.58
C THR A 249 -12.62 7.10 11.89
N GLU A 250 -13.23 6.49 10.87
CA GLU A 250 -14.09 5.32 11.05
C GLU A 250 -13.31 4.11 11.56
N ALA A 251 -12.01 4.02 11.24
CA ALA A 251 -11.10 2.99 11.72
C ALA A 251 -10.56 3.22 13.15
N GLY A 252 -10.93 4.31 13.83
CA GLY A 252 -10.42 4.63 15.17
C GLY A 252 -9.10 5.41 15.18
N LEU A 253 -8.71 5.98 14.03
CA LEU A 253 -7.47 6.72 13.83
C LEU A 253 -7.76 8.19 13.52
N ARG A 254 -6.75 9.04 13.67
CA ARG A 254 -6.76 10.44 13.24
C ARG A 254 -5.56 10.72 12.35
N VAL A 255 -5.80 11.31 11.19
CA VAL A 255 -4.72 11.87 10.36
C VAL A 255 -4.14 13.08 11.11
N GLY A 256 -2.88 12.96 11.52
CA GLY A 256 -2.17 13.97 12.31
C GLY A 256 -1.30 14.87 11.45
N LYS A 257 -0.35 14.28 10.71
CA LYS A 257 0.56 14.98 9.80
C LYS A 257 0.33 14.47 8.38
N VAL A 258 0.19 15.39 7.44
CA VAL A 258 0.11 15.07 6.01
C VAL A 258 1.33 15.66 5.35
N VAL A 259 2.01 14.85 4.54
CA VAL A 259 3.02 15.35 3.62
C VAL A 259 2.59 15.01 2.21
N MET A 260 2.32 16.05 1.43
CA MET A 260 1.80 15.92 0.08
C MET A 260 2.93 15.54 -0.89
N GLY A 261 2.67 14.56 -1.74
CA GLY A 261 3.49 14.25 -2.89
C GLY A 261 3.47 15.38 -3.92
N ARG A 262 4.56 15.55 -4.67
CA ARG A 262 4.63 16.50 -5.79
C ARG A 262 4.35 15.77 -7.11
N GLY A 263 3.55 16.39 -7.99
CA GLY A 263 3.22 15.80 -9.29
C GLY A 263 2.45 14.49 -9.14
N ILE A 264 3.01 13.39 -9.65
CA ILE A 264 2.41 12.04 -9.50
C ILE A 264 2.95 11.28 -8.27
N GLY A 265 3.73 11.94 -7.41
CA GLY A 265 4.32 11.32 -6.24
C GLY A 265 3.29 10.93 -5.19
N LEU A 266 3.61 9.88 -4.42
CA LEU A 266 2.80 9.46 -3.28
C LEU A 266 2.86 10.52 -2.17
N SER A 267 1.76 10.61 -1.43
CA SER A 267 1.66 11.39 -0.19
C SER A 267 1.74 10.46 1.02
N ILE A 268 2.13 10.98 2.18
CA ILE A 268 2.12 10.25 3.44
C ILE A 268 1.12 10.89 4.38
N LEU A 269 0.20 10.07 4.87
CA LEU A 269 -0.74 10.42 5.91
C LEU A 269 -0.32 9.67 7.17
N GLU A 270 0.23 10.43 8.12
CA GLU A 270 0.62 9.92 9.43
C GLU A 270 -0.62 9.89 10.33
N CYS A 271 -1.08 8.68 10.63
CA CYS A 271 -2.26 8.44 11.44
C CYS A 271 -1.86 7.98 12.84
N VAL A 272 -2.56 8.50 13.85
CA VAL A 272 -2.39 8.13 15.26
C VAL A 272 -3.72 7.63 15.82
N LYS A 273 -3.65 6.89 16.93
CA LYS A 273 -4.85 6.40 17.65
C LYS A 273 -5.69 7.58 18.17
N LEU A 274 -7.02 7.47 18.11
CA LEU A 274 -7.96 8.44 18.70
C LEU A 274 -7.96 8.42 20.23
#